data_AF-A0A6N8HJ36-F1
#
_entry.id   AF-A0A6N8HJ36-F1
#
_cell.length_a   1.000
_cell.length_b   1.000
_cell.length_c   1.000
_cell.angle_alpha   90.00
_cell.angle_beta   90.00
_cell.angle_gamma   90.00
#
_symmetry.space_group_name_H-M   'P 1'
#
loop_
_entity.id
_entity.type
_entity.pdbx_description
1 polymer ?
#
loop_
_entity_poly.entity_id
_entity_poly.type
_entity_poly.pdbx_seq_one_letter_code
_entity_poly.pdbx_strand_id
1 'polypeptide(L)' 'MKMKEQRLLEKIEHLRRVMHKTAENEGLTGPNSIQISQQLDELMNEYEINRKHKEKMERQ' A
#
# COMPACT_ATOMS: atom_id res chain seq x y z
N MET A 1 16.49 13.56 -2.54
CA MET A 1 15.05 13.57 -2.90
C MET A 1 14.64 12.13 -3.21
N LYS A 2 13.72 11.51 -2.45
CA LYS A 2 13.31 10.11 -2.72
C LYS A 2 12.50 10.02 -4.01
N MET A 3 12.75 8.98 -4.82
CA MET A 3 11.98 8.65 -6.03
C MET A 3 10.50 8.43 -5.66
N LYS A 4 9.57 8.77 -6.57
CA LYS A 4 8.11 8.64 -6.35
C LYS A 4 7.72 7.22 -5.91
N GLU A 5 8.31 6.22 -6.55
CA GLU A 5 8.13 4.80 -6.22
C GLU A 5 8.58 4.45 -4.80
N GLN A 6 9.75 4.95 -4.37
CA GLN A 6 10.25 4.72 -3.02
C GLN A 6 9.34 5.32 -1.94
N ARG A 7 8.76 6.51 -2.20
CA ARG A 7 7.79 7.12 -1.29
C ARG A 7 6.50 6.29 -1.19
N LEU A 8 6.06 5.70 -2.29
CA LEU A 8 4.88 4.84 -2.31
C LEU A 8 5.13 3.56 -1.50
N LEU A 9 6.27 2.89 -1.71
CA LEU A 9 6.68 1.72 -0.94
C LEU A 9 6.80 2.02 0.57
N GLU A 10 7.32 3.19 0.93
CA GLU A 10 7.39 3.63 2.33
C GLU A 10 6.00 3.80 2.97
N LYS A 11 5.04 4.35 2.22
CA LYS A 11 3.65 4.47 2.69
C LYS A 11 2.97 3.11 2.84
N ILE A 12 3.18 2.21 1.87
CA ILE A 12 2.66 0.83 1.93
C ILE A 12 3.21 0.13 3.18
N GLU A 13 4.52 0.19 3.41
CA GLU A 13 5.14 -0.44 4.57
C GLU A 13 4.70 0.19 5.90
N HIS A 14 4.48 1.51 5.92
CA HIS A 14 3.91 2.17 7.08
C HIS A 14 2.50 1.67 7.38
N LEU A 15 1.59 1.67 6.40
CA LEU A 15 0.21 1.19 6.59
C LEU A 15 0.16 -0.30 6.92
N ARG A 16 1.04 -1.12 6.35
CA ARG A 16 1.14 -2.54 6.69
C ARG A 16 1.44 -2.75 8.18
N ARG A 17 2.36 -1.97 8.76
CA ARG A 17 2.66 -2.03 10.20
C ARG A 17 1.50 -1.53 11.05
N VAL A 18 0.81 -0.49 10.60
CA VAL A 18 -0.39 0.02 11.29
C VAL A 18 -1.49 -1.03 11.27
N MET A 19 -1.77 -1.65 10.12
CA MET A 19 -2.75 -2.73 9.96
C MET A 19 -2.47 -3.89 10.92
N HIS A 20 -1.21 -4.34 11.02
CA HIS A 20 -0.84 -5.43 11.92
C HIS A 20 -1.16 -5.08 13.37
N LYS A 21 -0.78 -3.89 13.82
CA LYS A 21 -1.05 -3.42 15.19
C LYS A 21 -2.55 -3.26 15.45
N THR A 22 -3.30 -2.74 14.49
CA THR A 22 -4.76 -2.58 14.63
C THR A 22 -5.45 -3.94 14.66
N ALA A 23 -5.03 -4.89 13.83
CA ALA A 23 -5.57 -6.25 13.83
C ALA A 23 -5.24 -6.99 15.14
N GLU A 24 -4.06 -6.79 15.72
CA GLU A 24 -3.69 -7.33 17.03
C GLU A 24 -4.59 -6.79 18.16
N ASN A 25 -4.98 -5.51 18.08
CA ASN A 25 -5.76 -4.85 19.14
C ASN A 25 -7.28 -5.01 18.96
N GLU A 26 -7.78 -4.96 17.73
CA GLU A 26 -9.21 -4.84 17.40
C GLU A 26 -9.75 -6.02 16.58
N GLY A 27 -8.88 -6.94 16.14
CA GLY A 27 -9.23 -7.99 15.20
C GLY A 27 -9.35 -7.49 13.76
N LEU A 28 -9.48 -8.41 12.81
CA LEU A 28 -9.50 -8.08 11.37
C LEU A 28 -10.81 -7.44 10.88
N THR A 29 -11.90 -7.63 11.62
CA THR A 29 -13.24 -7.14 11.24
C THR A 29 -13.62 -5.83 11.94
N GLY A 30 -12.71 -5.25 12.72
CA GLY A 30 -12.91 -3.94 13.34
C GLY A 30 -13.02 -2.83 12.28
N PRO A 31 -13.83 -1.79 12.50
CA PRO A 31 -13.96 -0.68 11.54
C PRO A 31 -12.62 -0.05 11.15
N ASN A 32 -11.69 0.09 12.12
CA ASN A 32 -10.36 0.64 11.85
C ASN A 32 -9.52 -0.33 11.00
N SER A 33 -9.54 -1.63 11.31
CA SER A 33 -8.85 -2.65 10.52
C SER A 33 -9.33 -2.69 9.07
N ILE A 34 -10.64 -2.58 8.85
CA ILE A 34 -11.25 -2.51 7.51
C ILE A 34 -10.83 -1.23 6.79
N GLN A 35 -10.86 -0.08 7.47
CA GLN A 35 -10.46 1.19 6.86
C GLN A 35 -8.97 1.17 6.46
N ILE A 36 -8.10 0.65 7.33
CA ILE A 36 -6.67 0.55 7.03
C ILE A 36 -6.42 -0.44 5.89
N SER A 37 -7.15 -1.57 5.82
CA SER A 37 -6.99 -2.52 4.71
C SER A 37 -7.36 -1.89 3.37
N GLN A 38 -8.45 -1.11 3.32
CA GLN A 38 -8.86 -0.38 2.12
C GLN A 38 -7.78 0.63 1.67
N GLN A 39 -7.22 1.40 2.62
CA GLN A 39 -6.15 2.34 2.31
C GLN A 39 -4.87 1.63 1.83
N LEU A 40 -4.55 0.47 2.41
CA LEU A 40 -3.41 -0.33 1.98
C LEU A 40 -3.63 -0.87 0.55
N ASP A 41 -4.83 -1.36 0.25
CA ASP A 41 -5.21 -1.84 -1.09
C ASP A 41 -5.12 -0.73 -2.14
N GLU A 42 -5.57 0.49 -1.83
CA GLU A 42 -5.44 1.65 -2.72
C GLU A 42 -3.98 1.94 -3.09
N LEU A 43 -3.07 1.93 -2.11
CA LEU A 43 -1.64 2.15 -2.36
C LEU A 43 -1.00 1.00 -3.14
N MET A 44 -1.36 -0.25 -2.85
CA MET A 44 -0.88 -1.41 -3.59
C MET A 44 -1.34 -1.35 -5.05
N ASN A 45 -2.59 -0.97 -5.30
CA ASN A 45 -3.12 -0.76 -6.64
C ASN A 45 -2.37 0.36 -7.38
N GLU A 46 -2.10 1.50 -6.72
CA GLU A 46 -1.28 2.57 -7.32
C GLU A 46 0.11 2.05 -7.71
N TYR A 47 0.74 1.24 -6.86
CA TYR A 47 2.05 0.67 -7.12
C TYR A 47 2.02 -0.28 -8.32
N GLU A 48 1.05 -1.18 -8.37
CA GLU A 48 0.89 -2.10 -9.50
C GLU A 48 0.65 -1.38 -10.82
N ILE A 49 -0.20 -0.34 -10.80
CA ILE A 49 -0.46 0.48 -11.99
C ILE A 49 0.84 1.13 -12.46
N ASN A 50 1.60 1.75 -11.56
CA ASN A 50 2.88 2.38 -11.90
C ASN A 50 3.89 1.36 -12.45
N ARG A 51 3.96 0.17 -11.85
CA ARG A 51 4.85 -0.92 -12.30
C ARG A 51 4.47 -1.39 -13.72
N LYS A 52 3.19 -1.66 -13.97
CA LYS A 52 2.68 -2.09 -15.29
C LYS A 52 2.94 -1.02 -16.36
N HIS A 53 2.80 0.26 -16.04
CA HIS A 53 3.12 1.36 -16.96
C HIS A 53 4.61 1.37 -17.31
N LYS A 54 5.49 1.21 -16.33
CA LYS A 54 6.95 1.16 -16.55
C LYS A 54 7.34 -0.03 -17.44
N GLU A 55 6.81 -1.23 -17.15
CA GLU A 55 7.05 -2.43 -17.96
C GLU A 55 6.59 -2.25 -19.43
N LYS A 56 5.47 -1.55 -19.66
CA LYS A 56 4.99 -1.25 -21.01
C LYS A 56 5.91 -0.30 -21.76
N MET A 57 6.46 0.71 -21.08
CA MET A 57 7.39 1.68 -21.67
C MET A 57 8.75 1.04 -22.01
N GLU A 58 9.21 0.07 -21.22
CA GLU A 58 10.49 -0.63 -21.46
C GLU A 58 10.41 -1.67 -22.60
N ARG A 59 9.21 -2.08 -23.01
CA ARG A 59 8.98 -3.02 -24.13
C ARG A 59 8.78 -2.33 -25.48
N GLN A 60 8.73 -1.00 -25.51
CA GLN A 60 8.61 -0.18 -26.72
C GLN A 60 9.98 0.34 -27.14
#